data_AF-F4P7L7-F1
#
_entry.id   AF-F4P7L7-F1
#
_cell.length_a   1.000
_cell.length_b   1.000
_cell.length_c   1.000
_cell.angle_alpha   90.00
_cell.angle_beta   90.00
_cell.angle_gamma   90.00
#
_symmetry.space_group_name_H-M   'P 1'
#
loop_
_entity.id
_entity.type
_entity.pdbx_description
1 polymer ?
#
loop_
_entity_poly.entity_id
_entity_poly.type
_entity_poly.pdbx_seq_one_letter_code
_entity_poly.pdbx_strand_id
1 'polypeptide(L)'
;MFVPAVYRTLSAGRSSSRLGSSATAMLNPMRTNVSLIPPNVSSMRELGRLQSAYPQAHPEIFARMTAFYKAVPKGQANAVKPTTFWGKYYEKYVENDSLYPILHVIGVMIPIGFYIQYYAGGHYHPSREFH
;
A
#
# COMPACT_ATOMS: atom_id res chain seq x y z
N MET A 1 -48.73 -72.38 -3.36
CA MET A 1 -49.75 -72.54 -2.31
C MET A 1 -50.12 -71.14 -1.83
N PHE A 2 -51.19 -70.58 -2.38
CA PHE A 2 -52.52 -70.49 -1.74
C PHE A 2 -52.55 -69.56 -0.53
N VAL A 3 -53.12 -68.36 -0.74
CA VAL A 3 -53.56 -67.41 0.29
C VAL A 3 -55.07 -67.61 0.47
N PRO A 4 -55.61 -67.57 1.70
CA PRO A 4 -56.63 -66.56 2.04
C PRO A 4 -56.43 -66.01 3.48
N ALA A 5 -56.45 -64.69 3.71
CA ALA A 5 -57.62 -63.82 3.87
C ALA A 5 -58.40 -64.04 5.19
N VAL A 6 -58.13 -63.19 6.20
CA VAL A 6 -59.06 -62.92 7.30
C VAL A 6 -59.55 -61.48 7.15
N TYR A 7 -60.85 -61.35 6.94
CA TYR A 7 -61.57 -60.10 6.82
C TYR A 7 -61.74 -59.44 8.20
N ARG A 8 -61.40 -58.14 8.30
CA ARG A 8 -61.85 -57.29 9.41
C ARG A 8 -62.62 -56.10 8.85
N THR A 9 -63.77 -55.89 9.47
CA THR A 9 -64.90 -55.06 9.06
C THR A 9 -64.67 -53.56 9.22
N LEU A 10 -65.15 -52.83 8.21
CA LEU A 10 -65.74 -51.49 8.19
C LEU A 10 -65.65 -50.63 9.46
N SER A 11 -65.04 -49.44 9.31
CA SER A 11 -65.48 -48.22 9.98
C SER A 11 -65.55 -47.10 8.95
N ALA A 12 -66.78 -46.70 8.62
CA ALA A 12 -67.08 -45.53 7.81
C ALA A 12 -66.93 -44.25 8.64
N GLY A 13 -66.35 -43.21 8.05
CA GLY A 13 -66.25 -41.85 8.61
C GLY A 13 -65.27 -41.03 7.76
N ARG A 14 -65.68 -40.52 6.60
CA ARG A 14 -66.29 -39.19 6.36
C ARG A 14 -65.26 -38.04 6.42
N SER A 15 -65.39 -37.20 5.39
CA SER A 15 -64.81 -35.85 5.20
C SER A 15 -63.41 -35.82 4.57
N SER A 16 -63.28 -35.75 3.25
CA SER A 16 -63.46 -34.57 2.38
C SER A 16 -62.49 -33.42 2.69
N SER A 17 -61.66 -33.13 1.67
CA SER A 17 -61.05 -31.84 1.32
C SER A 17 -60.14 -31.15 2.33
N ARG A 18 -58.84 -31.15 2.01
CA ARG A 18 -58.08 -29.91 1.75
C ARG A 18 -56.78 -30.23 1.01
N LEU A 19 -56.79 -29.90 -0.28
CA LEU A 19 -55.62 -29.46 -1.03
C LEU A 19 -54.84 -28.45 -0.18
N GLY A 20 -53.51 -28.57 -0.10
CA GLY A 20 -52.71 -27.47 0.40
C GLY A 20 -51.29 -27.81 0.79
N SER A 21 -50.39 -27.45 -0.12
CA SER A 21 -49.07 -26.90 0.20
C SER A 21 -47.98 -27.87 0.67
N SER A 22 -47.28 -28.37 -0.33
CA SER A 22 -45.83 -28.52 -0.33
C SER A 22 -45.13 -27.30 0.26
N ALA A 23 -44.69 -27.40 1.52
CA ALA A 23 -43.70 -26.51 2.10
C ALA A 23 -42.46 -27.36 2.42
N THR A 24 -41.67 -27.58 1.38
CA THR A 24 -40.26 -27.92 1.52
C THR A 24 -39.65 -26.90 2.47
N ALA A 25 -39.20 -27.37 3.64
CA ALA A 25 -38.36 -26.60 4.55
C ALA A 25 -37.01 -26.35 3.87
N MET A 26 -37.00 -25.36 2.97
CA MET A 26 -35.79 -24.90 2.29
C MET A 26 -35.02 -24.03 3.27
N LEU A 27 -33.84 -24.53 3.63
CA LEU A 27 -32.68 -23.80 4.14
C LEU A 27 -32.79 -22.30 3.91
N ASN A 28 -32.85 -21.54 4.98
CA ASN A 28 -32.75 -20.09 4.94
C ASN A 28 -31.25 -19.75 4.88
N PRO A 29 -30.62 -19.44 3.73
CA PRO A 29 -29.29 -18.86 3.75
C PRO A 29 -29.42 -17.51 4.43
N MET A 30 -28.83 -17.35 5.62
CA MET A 30 -28.67 -16.04 6.24
C MET A 30 -27.95 -15.13 5.25
N ARG A 31 -28.72 -14.28 4.56
CA ARG A 31 -28.20 -13.25 3.68
C ARG A 31 -27.53 -12.23 4.58
N THR A 32 -26.19 -12.28 4.66
CA THR A 32 -25.43 -11.27 5.38
C THR A 32 -25.59 -9.96 4.61
N ASN A 33 -26.25 -8.97 5.22
CA ASN A 33 -26.25 -7.62 4.68
C ASN A 33 -24.82 -7.08 4.78
N VAL A 34 -24.04 -7.22 3.72
CA VAL A 34 -22.74 -6.57 3.60
C VAL A 34 -23.03 -5.12 3.28
N SER A 35 -22.89 -4.23 4.26
CA SER A 35 -23.00 -2.80 4.00
C SER A 35 -21.84 -2.40 3.07
N LEU A 36 -22.18 -1.80 1.93
CA LEU A 36 -21.19 -1.30 0.95
C LEU A 36 -20.33 -0.15 1.51
N ILE A 37 -20.76 0.44 2.61
CA ILE A 37 -20.05 1.48 3.35
C ILE A 37 -19.16 0.78 4.38
N PRO A 38 -17.82 0.91 4.28
CA PRO A 38 -16.92 0.31 5.25
C PRO A 38 -17.15 0.97 6.62
N PRO A 39 -17.25 0.16 7.70
CA PRO A 39 -17.39 0.70 9.05
C PRO A 39 -16.14 1.50 9.42
N ASN A 40 -16.33 2.60 10.14
CA ASN A 40 -15.24 3.48 10.54
C ASN A 40 -14.22 2.71 11.41
N VAL A 41 -12.97 2.68 10.97
CA VAL A 41 -11.84 2.01 11.63
C VAL A 41 -11.00 3.05 12.34
N SER A 42 -11.53 3.58 13.45
CA SER A 42 -10.87 4.65 14.20
C SER A 42 -9.98 4.12 15.34
N SER A 43 -10.17 2.85 15.75
CA SER A 43 -9.40 2.25 16.86
C SER A 43 -9.03 0.78 16.66
N MET A 44 -7.94 0.32 17.31
CA MET A 44 -7.49 -1.09 17.28
C MET A 44 -8.54 -2.07 17.82
N ARG A 45 -9.39 -1.63 18.74
CA ARG A 45 -10.48 -2.42 19.31
C ARG A 45 -11.61 -2.65 18.29
N GLU A 46 -11.87 -1.67 17.42
CA GLU A 46 -12.83 -1.79 16.31
C GLU A 46 -12.30 -2.73 15.23
N LEU A 47 -10.99 -2.70 14.95
CA LEU A 47 -10.32 -3.64 14.03
C LEU A 47 -10.48 -5.10 14.50
N GLY A 48 -10.26 -5.36 15.79
CA GLY A 48 -10.46 -6.69 16.38
C GLY A 48 -11.92 -7.16 16.32
N ARG A 49 -12.88 -6.23 16.52
CA ARG A 49 -14.32 -6.54 16.36
C ARG A 49 -14.67 -6.87 14.91
N LEU A 50 -14.12 -6.15 13.94
CA LEU A 50 -14.32 -6.42 12.51
C LEU A 50 -13.66 -7.72 12.06
N GLN A 51 -12.48 -8.05 12.61
CA GLN A 51 -11.79 -9.32 12.38
C GLN A 51 -12.58 -10.52 12.94
N SER A 52 -13.27 -10.34 14.08
CA SER A 52 -14.16 -11.37 14.65
C SER A 52 -15.50 -11.51 13.90
N ALA A 53 -16.02 -10.41 13.34
CA ALA A 53 -17.32 -10.38 12.67
C ALA A 53 -17.26 -10.80 11.19
N TYR A 54 -16.10 -10.61 10.55
CA TYR A 54 -15.88 -10.90 9.15
C TYR A 54 -14.53 -11.61 8.97
N PRO A 55 -14.51 -12.94 8.74
CA PRO A 55 -13.27 -13.70 8.49
C PRO A 55 -12.48 -13.18 7.28
N GLN A 56 -13.19 -12.52 6.35
CA GLN A 56 -12.66 -11.89 5.15
C GLN A 56 -11.88 -10.60 5.45
N ALA A 57 -12.02 -10.04 6.65
CA ALA A 57 -11.43 -8.77 7.07
C ALA A 57 -10.12 -8.97 7.87
N HIS A 58 -9.34 -10.00 7.54
CA HIS A 58 -8.07 -10.23 8.20
C HIS A 58 -7.08 -9.12 7.82
N PRO A 59 -6.39 -8.48 8.79
CA PRO A 59 -5.54 -7.32 8.55
C PRO A 59 -4.40 -7.62 7.57
N GLU A 60 -3.94 -8.87 7.51
CA GLU A 60 -2.91 -9.32 6.58
C GLU A 60 -3.35 -9.32 5.11
N ILE A 61 -4.63 -9.62 4.84
CA ILE A 61 -5.20 -9.65 3.49
C ILE A 61 -5.29 -8.22 2.95
N PHE A 62 -5.76 -7.29 3.79
CA PHE A 62 -5.75 -5.87 3.45
C PHE A 62 -4.34 -5.31 3.24
N ALA A 63 -3.38 -5.68 4.09
CA ALA A 63 -1.98 -5.28 3.91
C ALA A 63 -1.41 -5.80 2.57
N ARG A 64 -1.67 -7.06 2.21
CA ARG A 64 -1.24 -7.65 0.93
C ARG A 64 -1.94 -7.00 -0.27
N MET A 65 -3.23 -6.71 -0.19
CA MET A 65 -3.95 -6.02 -1.26
C MET A 65 -3.41 -4.59 -1.47
N THR A 66 -3.20 -3.83 -0.39
CA THR A 66 -2.63 -2.47 -0.52
C THR A 66 -1.20 -2.50 -1.05
N ALA A 67 -0.38 -3.47 -0.63
CA ALA A 67 0.96 -3.68 -1.16
C ALA A 67 0.93 -4.03 -2.65
N PHE A 68 0.03 -4.92 -3.07
CA PHE A 68 -0.17 -5.28 -4.48
C PHE A 68 -0.52 -4.06 -5.33
N TYR A 69 -1.52 -3.27 -4.93
CA TYR A 69 -1.92 -2.07 -5.68
C TYR A 69 -0.86 -0.95 -5.66
N LYS A 70 -0.04 -0.87 -4.61
CA LYS A 70 1.12 0.05 -4.58
C LYS A 70 2.27 -0.43 -5.46
N ALA A 71 2.47 -1.74 -5.54
CA ALA A 71 3.54 -2.39 -6.30
C ALA A 71 3.22 -2.54 -7.80
N VAL A 72 1.97 -2.31 -8.22
CA VAL A 72 1.64 -2.21 -9.65
C VAL A 72 2.60 -1.20 -10.27
N PRO A 73 3.41 -1.60 -11.27
CA PRO A 73 4.40 -0.73 -11.88
C PRO A 73 3.66 0.41 -12.58
N LYS A 74 3.57 1.53 -11.88
CA LYS A 74 3.26 2.81 -12.50
C LYS A 74 4.49 3.10 -13.36
N GLY A 75 4.29 3.35 -14.66
CA GLY A 75 5.40 3.73 -15.55
C GLY A 75 6.25 4.82 -14.91
N GLN A 76 7.55 4.86 -15.23
CA GLN A 76 8.49 5.78 -14.58
C GLN A 76 7.86 7.17 -14.45
N ALA A 77 7.66 7.60 -13.21
CA ALA A 77 7.23 8.96 -12.94
C ALA A 77 8.25 9.87 -13.61
N ASN A 78 7.77 10.75 -14.48
CA ASN A 78 8.64 11.62 -15.27
C ASN A 78 9.57 12.34 -14.30
N ALA A 79 10.87 12.11 -14.42
CA ALA A 79 11.85 12.66 -13.48
C ALA A 79 11.70 14.18 -13.52
N VAL A 80 11.18 14.75 -12.42
CA VAL A 80 10.96 16.19 -12.33
C VAL A 80 12.33 16.83 -12.33
N LYS A 81 12.72 17.36 -13.49
CA LYS A 81 14.00 18.05 -13.62
C LYS A 81 14.08 19.12 -12.54
N PRO A 82 15.10 19.09 -11.68
CA PRO A 82 15.23 20.08 -10.63
C PRO A 82 15.28 21.49 -11.24
N THR A 83 14.34 22.34 -10.84
CA THR A 83 14.29 23.74 -11.31
C THR A 83 15.25 24.62 -10.53
N THR A 84 15.67 24.17 -9.35
CA THR A 84 16.56 24.91 -8.45
C THR A 84 18.00 24.88 -8.96
N PHE A 85 18.74 25.98 -8.76
CA PHE A 85 20.14 26.10 -9.17
C PHE A 85 21.02 24.94 -8.67
N TRP A 86 20.94 24.61 -7.37
CA TRP A 86 21.65 23.48 -6.79
C TRP A 86 21.23 22.12 -7.36
N GLY A 87 19.94 21.94 -7.63
CA GLY A 87 19.45 20.69 -8.20
C GLY A 87 19.93 20.48 -9.64
N LYS A 88 20.03 21.54 -10.45
CA LYS A 88 20.65 21.47 -11.79
C LYS A 88 22.13 21.11 -11.73
N TYR A 89 22.86 21.65 -10.75
CA TYR A 89 24.26 21.29 -10.55
C TYR A 89 24.41 19.82 -10.13
N TYR A 90 23.56 19.36 -9.20
CA TYR A 90 23.55 17.98 -8.73
C TYR A 90 23.26 16.98 -9.86
N GLU A 91 22.19 17.20 -10.64
CA GLU A 91 21.84 16.36 -11.80
C GLU A 91 23.00 16.32 -12.82
N LYS A 92 23.69 17.44 -13.03
CA LYS A 92 24.74 17.53 -14.04
C LYS A 92 26.05 16.85 -13.63
N TYR A 93 26.45 16.96 -12.37
CA TYR A 93 27.79 16.59 -11.94
C TYR A 93 27.86 15.46 -10.92
N VAL A 94 26.84 15.29 -10.08
CA VAL A 94 26.84 14.30 -9.00
C VAL A 94 26.09 13.03 -9.41
N GLU A 95 24.91 13.17 -10.03
CA GLU A 95 24.12 12.02 -10.48
C GLU A 95 24.80 11.25 -11.62
N ASN A 96 25.57 11.94 -12.45
CA ASN A 96 26.36 11.35 -13.54
C ASN A 96 27.74 10.80 -13.08
N ASP A 97 27.99 10.71 -11.77
CA ASP A 97 29.24 10.25 -11.15
C ASP A 97 30.49 10.89 -11.77
N SER A 98 30.47 12.22 -11.90
CA SER A 98 31.51 12.95 -12.59
C SER A 98 32.63 13.38 -11.63
N LEU A 99 33.84 13.56 -12.16
CA LEU A 99 35.00 14.10 -11.43
C LEU A 99 35.00 15.63 -11.31
N TYR A 100 34.13 16.30 -12.04
CA TYR A 100 34.01 17.76 -11.99
C TYR A 100 33.77 18.36 -10.59
N PRO A 101 32.92 17.84 -9.68
CA PRO A 101 32.70 18.47 -8.39
C PRO A 101 33.99 18.54 -7.55
N ILE A 102 34.85 17.52 -7.65
CA ILE A 102 36.19 17.53 -7.03
C ILE A 102 37.03 18.66 -7.62
N LEU A 103 37.02 18.80 -8.95
CA LEU A 103 37.76 19.86 -9.63
C LEU A 103 37.26 21.27 -9.25
N HIS A 104 35.95 21.47 -9.08
CA HIS A 104 35.39 22.73 -8.59
C HIS A 104 35.90 23.06 -7.18
N VAL A 105 35.93 22.07 -6.28
CA VAL A 105 36.43 22.26 -4.91
C VAL A 105 37.91 22.64 -4.93
N ILE A 106 38.74 21.94 -5.70
CA ILE A 106 40.17 22.26 -5.84
C ILE A 106 40.35 23.66 -6.45
N GLY A 107 39.60 23.97 -7.52
CA GLY A 107 39.65 25.25 -8.20
C GLY A 107 39.24 26.43 -7.31
N VAL A 108 38.39 26.20 -6.30
CA VAL A 108 38.02 27.21 -5.30
C VAL A 108 39.05 27.26 -4.16
N MET A 109 39.57 26.12 -3.72
CA MET A 109 40.52 26.05 -2.60
C MET A 109 41.88 26.68 -2.89
N ILE A 110 42.41 26.54 -4.11
CA ILE A 110 43.71 27.12 -4.50
C ILE A 110 43.73 28.66 -4.34
N PRO A 111 42.82 29.43 -4.97
CA PRO A 111 42.84 30.88 -4.85
C PRO A 111 42.50 31.37 -3.44
N ILE A 112 41.62 30.68 -2.71
CA ILE A 112 41.33 31.00 -1.31
C ILE A 112 42.58 30.79 -0.44
N GLY A 113 43.28 29.67 -0.62
CA GLY A 113 44.54 29.40 0.08
C GLY A 113 45.60 30.44 -0.24
N PHE A 114 45.75 30.82 -1.52
CA PHE A 114 46.65 31.89 -1.94
C PHE A 114 46.27 33.24 -1.31
N TYR A 115 44.98 33.59 -1.29
CA TYR A 115 44.49 34.82 -0.69
C TYR A 115 44.79 34.88 0.82
N ILE A 116 44.48 33.79 1.55
CA ILE A 116 44.78 33.71 2.98
C ILE A 116 46.29 33.82 3.20
N GLN A 117 47.11 33.10 2.43
CA GLN A 117 48.57 33.14 2.57
C GLN A 117 49.14 34.53 2.28
N TYR A 118 48.60 35.25 1.28
CA TYR A 118 49.04 36.60 0.93
C TYR A 118 48.88 37.59 2.10
N TYR A 119 47.78 37.51 2.84
CA TYR A 119 47.52 38.40 3.97
C TYR A 119 48.07 37.87 5.31
N ALA A 120 48.03 36.56 5.54
CA ALA A 120 48.47 35.95 6.79
C ALA A 120 49.99 35.75 6.87
N GLY A 121 50.67 35.67 5.73
CA GLY A 121 52.13 35.42 5.66
C GLY A 121 53.00 36.57 6.13
N GLY A 122 52.42 37.74 6.41
CA GLY A 122 53.17 38.96 6.70
C GLY A 122 53.87 39.48 5.45
N HIS A 123 53.95 40.80 5.33
CA HIS A 123 54.70 41.46 4.26
C HIS A 123 56.19 41.12 4.38
N TYR A 124 56.60 39.97 3.83
CA TYR A 124 57.99 39.76 3.50
C TYR A 124 58.26 40.69 2.32
N HIS A 125 58.77 41.89 2.62
CA HIS A 125 59.48 42.67 1.63
C HIS A 125 60.87 42.04 1.51
N PRO A 126 61.14 41.18 0.51
CA PRO A 126 62.53 40.97 0.14
C PRO A 126 63.05 42.32 -0.34
N SER A 127 63.99 42.91 0.39
CA SER A 127 64.82 44.03 -0.07
C SER A 127 65.76 43.56 -1.17
N ARG A 128 65.19 43.00 -2.24
CA ARG A 128 65.89 42.51 -3.41
C ARG A 128 65.14 43.06 -4.60
N GLU A 129 65.67 44.18 -5.06
CA GLU A 129 65.34 44.80 -6.33
C GLU A 129 65.59 43.75 -7.41
N PHE A 130 64.55 43.36 -8.14
CA PHE A 130 64.71 42.55 -9.34
C PHE A 130 65.06 43.53 -10.47
N HIS A 131 66.34 43.63 -10.82
CA HIS A 131 66.83 44.25 -12.05
C HIS A 131 66.41 43.44 -13.28
#